data_AF-A0A7C7N979-F1
#
_entry.id   AF-A0A7C7N979-F1
#
_cell.length_a   1.000
_cell.length_b   1.000
_cell.length_c   1.000
_cell.angle_alpha   90.00
_cell.angle_beta   90.00
_cell.angle_gamma   90.00
#
_symmetry.space_group_name_H-M   'P 1'
#
loop_
_entity.id
_entity.type
_entity.pdbx_description
1 polymer ?
#
loop_
_entity_poly.entity_id
_entity_poly.type
_entity_poly.pdbx_seq_one_letter_code
_entity_poly.pdbx_strand_id
1 'polypeptide(L)'
;MPGTKTKPRRLSKSLAKPLIHHGSTKKRYRVPNKNQCKECHSTNDTISPIGLKARNLDKDLEYKKGVKNQLAYLLEEGVIGPYPNNYETAVDWEDEAHPLEDRARAYLAINCGHCHIPSGVANSTGLYLDFHETRPVHLGINKSPVATGRGSGNLKYSIVPGHAEESILLFRMISTDPGVMMPEQGRSLVHWEAVNLIREWINSMDKEL
;
A
#
# COMPACT_ATOMS: atom_id res chain seq x y z
N MET A 1 28.23 -43.60 -32.13
CA MET A 1 27.40 -42.46 -32.56
C MET A 1 26.96 -41.69 -31.32
N PRO A 2 27.35 -40.43 -31.14
CA PRO A 2 27.09 -39.70 -29.90
C PRO A 2 25.68 -39.10 -29.91
N GLY A 3 24.93 -39.34 -28.83
CA GLY A 3 23.57 -38.84 -28.64
C GLY A 3 23.55 -37.33 -28.34
N THR A 4 22.77 -36.60 -29.12
CA THR A 4 22.55 -35.15 -28.97
C THR A 4 21.58 -34.88 -27.82
N LYS A 5 22.10 -34.41 -26.68
CA LYS A 5 21.29 -33.85 -25.59
C LYS A 5 20.74 -32.48 -26.01
N THR A 6 19.45 -32.40 -26.31
CA THR A 6 18.74 -31.13 -26.49
C THR A 6 18.51 -30.47 -25.13
N LYS A 7 19.16 -29.32 -24.88
CA LYS A 7 18.87 -28.47 -23.71
C LYS A 7 17.49 -27.82 -23.90
N PRO A 8 16.59 -27.84 -22.88
CA PRO A 8 15.33 -27.12 -22.97
C PRO A 8 15.57 -25.61 -22.94
N ARG A 9 15.07 -24.93 -23.97
CA ARG A 9 15.11 -23.46 -24.14
C ARG A 9 14.19 -22.82 -23.09
N ARG A 10 14.73 -22.05 -22.14
CA ARG A 10 13.92 -21.22 -21.23
C ARG A 10 13.15 -20.19 -22.04
N LEU A 11 11.83 -20.35 -22.16
CA LEU A 11 10.92 -19.31 -22.62
C LEU A 11 10.74 -18.27 -21.49
N SER A 12 11.64 -17.31 -21.40
CA SER A 12 11.37 -16.06 -20.69
C SER A 12 10.69 -15.09 -21.66
N LYS A 13 9.36 -15.17 -21.74
CA LYS A 13 8.55 -14.10 -22.30
C LYS A 13 7.52 -13.73 -21.24
N SER A 14 7.73 -12.60 -20.57
CA SER A 14 6.67 -11.98 -19.77
C SER A 14 5.55 -11.61 -20.74
N LEU A 15 4.45 -12.36 -20.71
CA LEU A 15 3.27 -12.09 -21.53
C LEU A 15 2.51 -10.92 -20.91
N ALA A 16 2.91 -9.70 -21.25
CA ALA A 16 2.08 -8.53 -20.98
C ALA A 16 0.86 -8.59 -21.92
N LYS A 17 -0.31 -8.96 -21.39
CA LYS A 17 -1.56 -8.93 -22.16
C LYS A 17 -2.20 -7.54 -22.03
N PRO A 18 -2.57 -6.88 -23.13
CA PRO A 18 -3.34 -5.65 -23.05
C PRO A 18 -4.77 -5.98 -22.58
N LEU A 19 -5.23 -5.28 -21.54
CA LEU A 19 -6.66 -5.24 -21.19
C LEU A 19 -7.28 -4.10 -21.98
N ILE A 20 -8.34 -4.38 -22.73
CA ILE A 20 -9.09 -3.38 -23.49
C ILE A 20 -10.44 -3.20 -22.78
N HIS A 21 -10.66 -2.02 -22.20
CA HIS A 21 -11.97 -1.59 -21.70
C HIS A 21 -12.52 -0.54 -22.67
N HIS A 22 -13.77 -0.70 -23.12
CA HIS A 22 -14.39 0.13 -24.16
C HIS A 22 -14.29 1.63 -23.82
N GLY A 23 -13.50 2.36 -24.61
CA GLY A 23 -13.26 3.80 -24.47
C GLY A 23 -11.90 4.23 -23.89
N SER A 24 -10.97 3.32 -23.57
CA SER A 24 -9.82 3.67 -22.73
C SER A 24 -8.43 3.34 -23.32
N THR A 25 -7.45 4.18 -22.94
CA THR A 25 -6.03 4.06 -23.26
C THR A 25 -5.47 2.65 -23.02
N LYS A 26 -4.65 2.13 -23.95
CA LYS A 26 -4.00 0.82 -23.82
C LYS A 26 -3.06 0.77 -22.61
N LYS A 27 -3.48 0.11 -21.53
CA LYS A 27 -2.64 -0.15 -20.35
C LYS A 27 -1.98 -1.52 -20.47
N ARG A 28 -0.69 -1.59 -20.11
CA ARG A 28 0.06 -2.85 -20.07
C ARG A 28 -0.09 -3.47 -18.68
N TYR A 29 -0.79 -4.60 -18.59
CA TYR A 29 -0.86 -5.39 -17.36
C TYR A 29 0.21 -6.48 -17.39
N ARG A 30 0.94 -6.64 -16.29
CA ARG A 30 1.96 -7.69 -16.12
C ARG A 30 1.58 -8.55 -14.93
N VAL A 31 1.59 -9.86 -15.13
CA VAL A 31 1.43 -10.82 -14.05
C VAL A 31 2.78 -10.97 -13.33
N PRO A 32 2.86 -10.71 -12.01
CA PRO A 32 4.09 -10.90 -11.24
C PRO A 32 4.54 -12.37 -11.25
N ASN A 33 5.85 -12.60 -11.19
CA ASN A 33 6.40 -13.93 -10.95
C ASN A 33 6.43 -14.24 -9.43
N LYS A 34 6.77 -15.48 -9.06
CA LYS A 34 6.77 -15.92 -7.65
C LYS A 34 7.64 -15.07 -6.72
N ASN A 35 8.81 -14.60 -7.18
CA ASN A 35 9.67 -13.76 -6.36
C ASN A 35 9.05 -12.38 -6.15
N GLN A 36 8.43 -11.84 -7.19
CA GLN A 36 7.68 -10.59 -7.11
C GLN A 36 6.48 -10.71 -6.17
N CYS A 37 5.77 -11.84 -6.14
CA CYS A 37 4.70 -12.03 -5.17
C CYS A 37 5.21 -11.91 -3.71
N LYS A 38 6.44 -12.38 -3.43
CA LYS A 38 7.04 -12.29 -2.08
C LYS A 38 7.36 -10.86 -1.66
N GLU A 39 7.52 -9.92 -2.61
CA GLU A 39 7.77 -8.52 -2.28
C GLU A 39 6.60 -7.89 -1.51
N CYS A 40 5.38 -8.44 -1.62
CA CYS A 40 4.24 -8.02 -0.80
C CYS A 40 3.81 -9.11 0.21
N HIS A 41 3.89 -10.39 -0.16
CA HIS A 41 3.44 -11.51 0.67
C HIS A 41 4.53 -12.10 1.57
N SER A 42 5.45 -11.27 2.07
CA SER A 42 6.50 -11.73 3.02
C SER A 42 6.38 -10.97 4.33
N THR A 43 6.32 -11.71 5.43
CA THR A 43 6.33 -11.19 6.80
C THR A 43 7.27 -12.03 7.64
N ASN A 44 8.25 -11.42 8.29
CA ASN A 44 9.33 -12.12 9.02
C ASN A 44 9.96 -13.27 8.18
N ASP A 45 10.25 -12.98 6.91
CA ASP A 45 10.81 -13.93 5.93
C ASP A 45 9.96 -15.18 5.64
N THR A 46 8.70 -15.18 6.08
CA THR A 46 7.72 -16.22 5.80
C THR A 46 6.67 -15.73 4.80
N ILE A 47 6.25 -16.60 3.88
CA ILE A 47 5.20 -16.24 2.93
C ILE A 47 3.86 -16.23 3.68
N SER A 48 3.20 -15.08 3.71
CA SER A 48 1.91 -14.90 4.35
C SER A 48 0.94 -14.14 3.44
N PRO A 49 -0.36 -14.51 3.41
CA PRO A 49 -1.38 -13.72 2.74
C PRO A 49 -1.47 -12.30 3.31
N ILE A 50 -1.64 -11.33 2.43
CA ILE A 50 -2.12 -10.00 2.82
C ILE A 50 -3.64 -10.15 2.95
N GLY A 51 -4.09 -10.35 4.19
CA GLY A 51 -5.47 -10.66 4.50
C GLY A 51 -6.30 -9.45 4.90
N LEU A 52 -7.61 -9.67 4.97
CA LEU A 52 -8.55 -8.76 5.60
C LEU A 52 -8.14 -8.53 7.06
N LYS A 53 -8.22 -7.28 7.52
CA LYS A 53 -8.04 -6.91 8.92
C LYS A 53 -9.39 -6.53 9.49
N ALA A 54 -9.72 -6.98 10.70
CA ALA A 54 -11.02 -6.71 11.33
C ALA A 54 -11.35 -5.21 11.32
N ARG A 55 -10.39 -4.36 11.68
CA ARG A 55 -10.51 -2.90 11.64
C ARG A 55 -10.99 -2.29 10.31
N ASN A 56 -10.76 -2.94 9.17
CA ASN A 56 -11.18 -2.43 7.86
C ASN A 56 -12.60 -2.89 7.48
N LEU A 57 -13.15 -3.85 8.23
CA LEU A 57 -14.44 -4.48 7.99
C LEU A 57 -15.45 -4.15 9.10
N ASP A 58 -15.03 -3.50 10.16
CA ASP A 58 -15.90 -3.15 11.28
C ASP A 58 -16.77 -1.94 10.96
N LYS A 59 -17.74 -2.14 10.07
CA LYS A 59 -18.70 -1.13 9.66
C LYS A 59 -20.04 -1.76 9.34
N ASP A 60 -21.09 -0.96 9.52
CA ASP A 60 -22.44 -1.34 9.14
C ASP A 60 -22.62 -1.18 7.63
N LEU A 61 -23.16 -2.23 7.00
CA LEU A 61 -23.50 -2.25 5.58
C LEU A 61 -24.97 -2.62 5.39
N GLU A 62 -25.53 -2.14 4.28
CA GLU A 62 -26.88 -2.52 3.87
C GLU A 62 -26.87 -3.88 3.17
N TYR A 63 -27.55 -4.86 3.76
CA TYR A 63 -27.80 -6.17 3.14
C TYR A 63 -29.27 -6.30 2.78
N LYS A 64 -29.59 -7.33 1.97
CA LYS A 64 -30.98 -7.66 1.60
C LYS A 64 -31.93 -7.86 2.79
N LYS A 65 -31.39 -8.27 3.95
CA LYS A 65 -32.15 -8.52 5.19
C LYS A 65 -32.17 -7.31 6.15
N GLY A 66 -31.58 -6.18 5.76
CA GLY A 66 -31.41 -4.98 6.59
C GLY A 66 -29.95 -4.60 6.81
N VAL A 67 -29.74 -3.55 7.60
CA VAL A 67 -28.41 -3.07 7.99
C VAL A 67 -27.79 -4.03 9.00
N LYS A 68 -26.51 -4.37 8.82
CA LYS A 68 -25.76 -5.19 9.77
C LYS A 68 -24.27 -4.86 9.71
N ASN A 69 -23.59 -5.01 10.84
CA ASN A 69 -22.14 -4.96 10.87
C ASN A 69 -21.52 -6.08 10.00
N GLN A 70 -20.56 -5.73 9.15
CA GLN A 70 -19.96 -6.65 8.18
C GLN A 70 -19.17 -7.78 8.84
N LEU A 71 -18.50 -7.56 9.97
CA LEU A 71 -17.84 -8.64 10.70
C LEU A 71 -18.84 -9.59 11.33
N ALA A 72 -19.91 -9.07 11.94
CA ALA A 72 -20.98 -9.90 12.49
C ALA A 72 -21.69 -10.71 11.40
N TYR A 73 -21.92 -10.11 10.23
CA TYR A 73 -22.49 -10.81 9.08
C TYR A 73 -21.59 -11.95 8.60
N LEU A 74 -20.30 -11.68 8.36
CA LEU A 74 -19.35 -12.70 7.89
C LEU A 74 -19.15 -13.83 8.90
N LEU A 75 -19.22 -13.54 10.21
CA LEU A 75 -19.13 -14.53 11.27
C LEU A 75 -20.37 -15.45 11.26
N GLU A 76 -21.58 -14.89 11.14
CA GLU A 76 -22.83 -15.68 11.09
C GLU A 76 -22.88 -16.58 9.85
N GLU A 77 -22.42 -16.08 8.70
CA GLU A 77 -22.36 -16.86 7.45
C GLU A 77 -21.21 -17.89 7.43
N GLY A 78 -20.39 -17.96 8.48
CA GLY A 78 -19.28 -18.91 8.59
C GLY A 78 -18.11 -18.64 7.63
N VAL A 79 -18.01 -17.41 7.09
CA VAL A 79 -16.93 -17.01 6.17
C VAL A 79 -15.64 -16.72 6.93
N ILE A 80 -15.76 -16.16 8.14
CA ILE A 80 -14.63 -15.89 9.03
C ILE A 80 -14.80 -16.65 10.34
N GLY A 81 -13.67 -16.95 10.99
CA GLY A 81 -13.68 -17.42 12.38
C GLY A 81 -13.81 -16.25 13.38
N PRO A 82 -13.73 -16.55 14.69
CA PRO A 82 -13.63 -15.53 15.72
C PRO A 82 -12.51 -14.54 15.40
N TYR A 83 -12.79 -13.25 15.61
CA TYR A 83 -11.84 -12.16 15.39
C TYR A 83 -11.54 -11.44 16.71
N PRO A 84 -10.37 -10.79 16.84
CA PRO A 84 -10.07 -9.99 18.03
C PRO A 84 -11.13 -8.90 18.17
N ASN A 85 -11.60 -8.58 19.38
CA ASN A 85 -12.55 -7.49 19.63
C ASN A 85 -11.87 -6.22 20.19
N ASN A 86 -10.54 -6.22 20.26
CA ASN A 86 -9.70 -5.14 20.76
C ASN A 86 -8.91 -4.49 19.62
N TYR A 87 -9.60 -3.79 18.74
CA TYR A 87 -8.96 -3.00 17.69
C TYR A 87 -9.68 -1.66 17.54
N GLU A 88 -8.95 -0.69 17.00
CA GLU A 88 -9.52 0.57 16.54
C GLU A 88 -9.97 0.40 15.09
N THR A 89 -11.21 0.79 14.81
CA THR A 89 -11.80 0.77 13.48
C THR A 89 -11.15 1.82 12.60
N ALA A 90 -10.77 1.43 11.38
CA ALA A 90 -10.26 2.38 10.40
C ALA A 90 -11.42 3.20 9.84
N VAL A 91 -11.28 4.52 9.84
CA VAL A 91 -12.27 5.42 9.21
C VAL A 91 -12.29 5.22 7.70
N ASP A 92 -13.42 5.56 7.09
CA ASP A 92 -13.46 5.68 5.63
C ASP A 92 -12.65 6.92 5.21
N TRP A 93 -11.64 6.73 4.37
CA TRP A 93 -10.78 7.83 3.93
C TRP A 93 -11.53 8.80 3.00
N GLU A 94 -12.64 8.36 2.38
CA GLU A 94 -13.47 9.20 1.52
C GLU A 94 -14.50 10.03 2.32
N ASP A 95 -14.77 9.68 3.58
CA ASP A 95 -15.73 10.39 4.41
C ASP A 95 -15.09 11.62 5.07
N GLU A 96 -15.39 12.79 4.52
CA GLU A 96 -14.89 14.09 4.98
C GLU A 96 -15.42 14.52 6.35
N ALA A 97 -16.40 13.81 6.93
CA ALA A 97 -16.82 14.04 8.31
C ALA A 97 -15.74 13.60 9.33
N HIS A 98 -14.82 12.73 8.92
CA HIS A 98 -13.70 12.30 9.75
C HIS A 98 -12.50 13.26 9.65
N PRO A 99 -11.69 13.38 10.73
CA PRO A 99 -10.47 14.18 10.72
C PRO A 99 -9.51 13.80 9.59
N LEU A 100 -8.84 14.81 9.02
CA LEU A 100 -7.88 14.64 7.93
C LEU A 100 -6.75 13.65 8.27
N GLU A 101 -6.22 13.73 9.50
CA GLU A 101 -5.23 12.78 10.03
C GLU A 101 -5.77 11.34 9.92
N ASP A 102 -6.91 11.05 10.54
CA ASP A 102 -7.47 9.69 10.58
C ASP A 102 -7.68 9.11 9.17
N ARG A 103 -8.19 9.93 8.23
CA ARG A 103 -8.39 9.55 6.83
C ARG A 103 -7.07 9.23 6.13
N ALA A 104 -6.07 10.11 6.26
CA ALA A 104 -4.74 9.92 5.67
C ALA A 104 -4.04 8.67 6.25
N ARG A 105 -4.11 8.51 7.57
CA ARG A 105 -3.54 7.37 8.30
C ARG A 105 -4.22 6.06 7.92
N ALA A 106 -5.55 6.03 7.80
CA ALA A 106 -6.29 4.86 7.32
C ALA A 106 -5.88 4.46 5.89
N TYR A 107 -5.77 5.43 4.99
CA TYR A 107 -5.33 5.18 3.61
C TYR A 107 -3.91 4.61 3.53
N LEU A 108 -2.96 5.17 4.29
CA LEU A 108 -1.58 4.68 4.34
C LEU A 108 -1.50 3.29 4.98
N ALA A 109 -2.27 3.03 6.04
CA ALA A 109 -2.31 1.75 6.72
C ALA A 109 -2.79 0.60 5.82
N ILE A 110 -3.81 0.85 4.99
CA ILE A 110 -4.36 -0.17 4.11
C ILE A 110 -3.52 -0.38 2.84
N ASN A 111 -2.94 0.69 2.27
CA ASN A 111 -2.22 0.61 0.99
C ASN A 111 -0.70 0.44 1.13
N CYS A 112 -0.10 0.83 2.26
CA CYS A 112 1.34 0.84 2.46
C CYS A 112 1.78 0.04 3.69
N GLY A 113 0.98 0.10 4.76
CA GLY A 113 1.28 -0.49 6.07
C GLY A 113 1.47 -2.00 6.10
N HIS A 114 1.17 -2.74 5.04
CA HIS A 114 1.55 -4.16 4.96
C HIS A 114 3.05 -4.41 4.72
N CYS A 115 3.74 -3.45 4.09
CA CYS A 115 5.17 -3.53 3.77
C CYS A 115 5.97 -2.65 4.74
N HIS A 116 5.43 -1.47 5.04
CA HIS A 116 5.98 -0.49 5.97
C HIS A 116 5.53 -0.79 7.39
N ILE A 117 5.98 -1.93 7.91
CA ILE A 117 5.84 -2.37 9.31
C ILE A 117 7.12 -3.04 9.78
N PRO A 118 7.36 -3.19 11.09
CA PRO A 118 8.55 -3.84 11.62
C PRO A 118 8.80 -5.25 11.07
N SER A 119 7.73 -6.01 10.81
CA SER A 119 7.80 -7.38 10.28
C SER A 119 7.72 -7.45 8.74
N GLY A 120 7.53 -6.33 8.06
CA GLY A 120 7.30 -6.26 6.61
C GLY A 120 8.58 -6.10 5.82
N VAL A 121 8.49 -6.24 4.50
CA VAL A 121 9.66 -6.19 3.61
C VAL A 121 10.40 -4.85 3.59
N ALA A 122 9.72 -3.75 3.96
CA ALA A 122 10.31 -2.42 3.98
C ALA A 122 10.85 -2.02 5.37
N ASN A 123 10.96 -2.98 6.30
CA ASN A 123 11.34 -2.71 7.68
C ASN A 123 12.70 -2.00 7.83
N SER A 124 13.65 -2.32 6.95
CA SER A 124 15.00 -1.76 6.92
C SER A 124 15.02 -0.27 6.57
N THR A 125 13.94 0.26 5.99
CA THR A 125 13.79 1.70 5.73
C THR A 125 13.56 2.49 7.02
N GLY A 126 13.01 1.84 8.06
CA GLY A 126 12.54 2.48 9.28
C GLY A 126 11.31 3.38 9.11
N LEU A 127 10.67 3.37 7.94
CA LEU A 127 9.38 4.03 7.69
C LEU A 127 8.26 3.02 7.97
N TYR A 128 7.44 3.33 8.97
CA TYR A 128 6.28 2.53 9.37
C TYR A 128 5.00 3.32 9.16
N LEU A 129 4.08 2.70 8.43
CA LEU A 129 2.83 3.28 7.96
C LEU A 129 1.66 2.41 8.37
N ASP A 130 1.80 1.58 9.41
CA ASP A 130 0.65 0.94 10.00
C ASP A 130 -0.17 1.92 10.83
N PHE A 131 -1.38 1.47 11.14
CA PHE A 131 -2.40 2.25 11.80
C PHE A 131 -1.99 2.69 13.21
N HIS A 132 -1.12 1.93 13.90
CA HIS A 132 -0.81 2.12 15.32
C HIS A 132 0.54 2.81 15.57
N GLU A 133 1.32 3.10 14.52
CA GLU A 133 2.56 3.84 14.67
C GLU A 133 2.27 5.31 15.02
N THR A 134 2.92 5.80 16.06
CA THR A 134 2.75 7.16 16.60
C THR A 134 4.07 7.92 16.71
N ARG A 135 5.22 7.26 16.51
CA ARG A 135 6.53 7.88 16.63
C ARG A 135 6.85 8.70 15.38
N PRO A 136 7.04 10.04 15.48
CA PRO A 136 7.19 10.92 14.31
C PRO A 136 8.25 10.48 13.30
N VAL A 137 9.44 10.10 13.80
CA VAL A 137 10.54 9.64 12.96
C VAL A 137 10.18 8.38 12.15
N HIS A 138 9.40 7.47 12.72
CA HIS A 138 8.96 6.26 12.04
C HIS A 138 7.80 6.53 11.08
N LEU A 139 6.99 7.56 11.34
CA LEU A 139 6.02 8.06 10.37
C LEU A 139 6.65 8.73 9.15
N GLY A 140 7.95 9.05 9.23
CA GLY A 140 8.69 9.68 8.17
C GLY A 140 8.87 11.19 8.35
N ILE A 141 8.37 11.77 9.44
CA ILE A 141 8.49 13.20 9.74
C ILE A 141 9.97 13.54 9.90
N ASN A 142 10.47 14.41 9.01
CA ASN A 142 11.88 14.84 8.94
C ASN A 142 12.88 13.67 8.93
N LYS A 143 12.43 12.49 8.48
CA LYS A 143 13.22 11.27 8.45
C LYS A 143 13.98 11.18 7.13
N SER A 144 15.31 11.13 7.19
CA SER A 144 16.11 10.94 5.99
C SER A 144 15.87 9.58 5.34
N PRO A 145 15.91 9.49 4.00
CA PRO A 145 15.75 8.23 3.28
C PRO A 145 16.89 7.28 3.60
N VAL A 146 16.56 6.00 3.78
CA VAL A 146 17.54 4.92 3.88
C VAL A 146 17.45 4.11 2.59
N ALA A 147 18.57 3.97 1.89
CA ALA A 147 18.71 3.13 0.70
C ALA A 147 17.68 3.38 -0.43
N THR A 148 17.11 4.59 -0.54
CA THR A 148 16.02 4.89 -1.50
C THR A 148 16.51 5.20 -2.93
N GLY A 149 17.81 5.47 -3.11
CA GLY A 149 18.43 5.71 -4.42
C GLY A 149 17.68 6.76 -5.24
N ARG A 150 17.40 6.44 -6.51
CA ARG A 150 16.60 7.29 -7.43
C ARG A 150 15.21 7.62 -6.90
N GLY A 151 14.63 6.75 -6.08
CA GLY A 151 13.29 6.94 -5.51
C GLY A 151 13.21 8.09 -4.51
N SER A 152 14.33 8.66 -4.08
CA SER A 152 14.34 9.89 -3.28
C SER A 152 14.02 11.14 -4.09
N GLY A 153 14.22 11.13 -5.42
CA GLY A 153 14.04 12.33 -6.23
C GLY A 153 14.96 13.50 -5.87
N ASN A 154 16.09 13.22 -5.21
CA ASN A 154 16.98 14.21 -4.59
C ASN A 154 16.34 15.02 -3.44
N LEU A 155 15.18 14.59 -2.94
CA LEU A 155 14.54 15.16 -1.76
C LEU A 155 15.19 14.62 -0.48
N LYS A 156 15.12 15.41 0.58
CA LYS A 156 15.88 15.16 1.82
C LYS A 156 15.17 14.26 2.83
N TYR A 157 13.84 14.29 2.88
CA TYR A 157 13.06 13.65 3.94
C TYR A 157 11.83 12.91 3.42
N SER A 158 11.43 11.85 4.12
CA SER A 158 10.22 11.07 3.83
C SER A 158 8.97 11.95 3.80
N ILE A 159 8.79 12.74 4.87
CA ILE A 159 7.76 13.76 5.01
C ILE A 159 8.43 15.04 5.53
N VAL A 160 8.17 16.16 4.87
CA VAL A 160 8.52 17.50 5.33
C VAL A 160 7.23 18.18 5.79
N PRO A 161 7.02 18.39 7.10
CA PRO A 161 5.80 19.02 7.61
C PRO A 161 5.51 20.36 6.95
N GLY A 162 4.29 20.55 6.45
CA GLY A 162 3.88 21.77 5.75
C GLY A 162 4.38 21.90 4.30
N HIS A 163 5.18 20.96 3.80
CA HIS A 163 5.86 21.02 2.50
C HIS A 163 5.73 19.69 1.73
N ALA A 164 4.51 19.38 1.26
CA ALA A 164 4.22 18.09 0.63
C ALA A 164 5.00 17.84 -0.67
N GLU A 165 5.25 18.87 -1.48
CA GLU A 165 6.03 18.75 -2.73
C GLU A 165 7.53 18.53 -2.48
N GLU A 166 8.01 18.77 -1.26
CA GLU A 166 9.38 18.47 -0.83
C GLU A 166 9.51 17.09 -0.16
N SER A 167 8.40 16.34 -0.08
CA SER A 167 8.32 15.06 0.63
C SER A 167 8.49 13.87 -0.33
N ILE A 168 9.41 12.96 0.01
CA ILE A 168 9.67 11.74 -0.78
C ILE A 168 8.40 10.88 -0.89
N LEU A 169 7.58 10.81 0.17
CA LEU A 169 6.34 10.03 0.16
C LEU A 169 5.42 10.44 -1.00
N LEU A 170 5.13 11.73 -1.12
CA LEU A 170 4.24 12.26 -2.17
C LEU A 170 4.88 12.11 -3.56
N PHE A 171 6.18 12.40 -3.70
CA PHE A 171 6.93 12.21 -4.94
C PHE A 171 6.81 10.77 -5.48
N ARG A 172 6.98 9.77 -4.61
CA ARG A 172 6.84 8.36 -4.97
C ARG A 172 5.39 7.96 -5.24
N MET A 173 4.43 8.59 -4.58
CA MET A 173 3.00 8.38 -4.86
C MET A 173 2.57 8.97 -6.21
N ILE A 174 3.21 10.02 -6.71
CA ILE A 174 2.87 10.63 -8.01
C ILE A 174 3.54 9.90 -9.18
N SER A 175 4.74 9.36 -8.98
CA SER A 175 5.50 8.73 -10.06
C SER A 175 4.83 7.49 -10.65
N THR A 176 5.11 7.24 -11.93
CA THR A 176 4.80 6.00 -12.64
C THR A 176 6.07 5.31 -13.18
N ASP A 177 7.25 5.83 -12.86
CA ASP A 177 8.53 5.18 -13.15
C ASP A 177 8.72 4.02 -12.16
N PRO A 178 8.89 2.77 -12.60
CA PRO A 178 9.08 1.62 -11.73
C PRO A 178 10.25 1.72 -10.73
N GLY A 179 11.28 2.51 -11.03
CA GLY A 179 12.40 2.75 -10.11
C GLY A 179 12.15 3.86 -9.08
N VAL A 180 10.94 4.43 -9.05
CA VAL A 180 10.56 5.55 -8.16
C VAL A 180 9.19 5.31 -7.51
N MET A 181 8.21 4.84 -8.27
CA MET A 181 6.83 4.73 -7.83
C MET A 181 6.68 3.81 -6.62
N MET A 182 5.64 4.05 -5.82
CA MET A 182 5.13 3.08 -4.84
C MET A 182 3.66 2.73 -5.10
N PRO A 183 3.27 1.45 -4.91
CA PRO A 183 4.16 0.29 -4.76
C PRO A 183 5.03 0.07 -6.02
N GLU A 184 6.19 -0.57 -5.87
CA GLU A 184 7.18 -0.75 -6.96
C GLU A 184 6.65 -1.61 -8.13
N GLN A 185 5.52 -2.29 -7.90
CA GLN A 185 4.85 -3.16 -8.85
C GLN A 185 3.34 -3.18 -8.60
N GLY A 186 2.58 -3.72 -9.55
CA GLY A 186 1.11 -3.85 -9.44
C GLY A 186 0.34 -2.56 -9.73
N ARG A 187 1.02 -1.44 -9.97
CA ARG A 187 0.42 -0.14 -10.27
C ARG A 187 0.84 0.37 -11.66
N SER A 188 -0.11 0.97 -12.38
CA SER A 188 0.14 1.61 -13.71
C SER A 188 -0.54 2.97 -13.88
N LEU A 189 -1.24 3.41 -12.83
CA LEU A 189 -1.99 4.66 -12.74
C LEU A 189 -1.65 5.34 -11.42
N VAL A 190 -1.78 6.66 -11.39
CA VAL A 190 -1.76 7.43 -10.15
C VAL A 190 -3.18 7.42 -9.58
N HIS A 191 -3.31 7.18 -8.28
CA HIS A 191 -4.56 7.38 -7.56
C HIS A 191 -4.57 8.83 -7.05
N TRP A 192 -5.17 9.74 -7.83
CA TRP A 192 -5.01 11.18 -7.63
C TRP A 192 -5.76 11.68 -6.41
N GLU A 193 -6.90 11.08 -6.10
CA GLU A 193 -7.73 11.32 -4.93
C GLU A 193 -6.89 11.12 -3.66
N ALA A 194 -6.20 9.98 -3.56
CA ALA A 194 -5.29 9.72 -2.46
C ALA A 194 -4.03 10.59 -2.46
N VAL A 195 -3.48 10.93 -3.63
CA VAL A 195 -2.37 11.90 -3.71
C VAL A 195 -2.80 13.25 -3.14
N ASN A 196 -4.02 13.69 -3.44
CA ASN A 196 -4.54 14.95 -2.92
C ASN A 196 -4.75 14.89 -1.41
N LEU A 197 -5.34 13.80 -0.89
CA LEU A 197 -5.48 13.58 0.56
C LEU A 197 -4.13 13.65 1.29
N ILE A 198 -3.12 12.92 0.79
CA ILE A 198 -1.80 12.90 1.43
C ILE A 198 -1.07 14.25 1.27
N ARG A 199 -1.27 14.95 0.15
CA ARG A 199 -0.75 16.31 -0.02
C ARG A 199 -1.35 17.26 1.02
N GLU A 200 -2.67 17.25 1.16
CA GLU A 200 -3.37 18.08 2.12
C GLU A 200 -2.94 17.77 3.55
N TRP A 201 -2.89 16.48 3.90
CA TRP A 201 -2.41 16.01 5.19
C TRP A 201 -1.01 16.52 5.53
N ILE A 202 -0.03 16.34 4.64
CA ILE A 202 1.34 16.82 4.88
C ILE A 202 1.37 18.35 4.99
N ASN A 203 0.63 19.07 4.14
CA ASN A 203 0.60 20.54 4.17
C ASN A 203 -0.11 21.10 5.42
N SER A 204 -0.97 20.32 6.06
CA SER A 204 -1.66 20.70 7.30
C SER A 204 -0.81 20.57 8.56
N MET A 205 0.32 19.87 8.48
CA MET A 205 1.23 19.68 9.61
C MET A 205 1.92 20.98 10.01
N ASP A 206 2.19 21.14 11.31
CA ASP A 206 3.03 22.21 11.83
C ASP A 206 4.44 22.11 11.24
N LYS A 207 4.98 23.22 10.73
CA LYS A 207 6.30 23.27 10.08
C LYS A 207 7.45 23.05 11.07
N GLU A 208 7.19 23.24 12.36
CA GLU A 208 8.16 23.10 13.45
C GLU A 208 8.16 21.69 14.09
N LEU A 209 7.40 20.73 13.53
CA LEU A 209 7.32 19.33 13.99
C LEU A 209 8.63 18.54 13.92
#